data_AF-A0A7G8BU49-F1
#
_entry.id   AF-A0A7G8BU49-F1
#
_cell.length_a   1.000
_cell.length_b   1.000
_cell.length_c   1.000
_cell.angle_alpha   90.00
_cell.angle_beta   90.00
_cell.angle_gamma   90.00
#
_symmetry.space_group_name_H-M   'P 1'
#
loop_
_entity.id
_entity.type
_entity.pdbx_description
1 polymer ?
#
loop_
_entity_poly.entity_id
_entity_poly.type
_entity_poly.pdbx_seq_one_letter_code
_entity_poly.pdbx_strand_id
1 'polypeptide(L)'
;MTKKIVAKKKVPAIPRSMPTEGRDPKGGLTDVGREYYRLRDGANLKPGAKGPADTPEKMRRKGSFLVRMFTNPQGPMVKNGKPTRLALSANAWGEPIPKTLEEAYALAAEGRKLLGKYGVSRKKSKARG
;
A
#
# COMPACT_ATOMS: atom_id res chain seq x y z
N MET A 1 -48.88 -21.75 8.93
CA MET A 1 -47.86 -20.68 8.84
C MET A 1 -46.47 -21.30 8.78
N THR A 2 -45.90 -21.49 7.58
CA THR A 2 -44.58 -22.10 7.38
C THR A 2 -43.48 -21.06 7.59
N LYS A 3 -42.71 -21.21 8.67
CA LYS A 3 -41.49 -20.42 8.91
C LYS A 3 -40.41 -20.86 7.92
N LYS A 4 -40.10 -20.03 6.93
CA LYS A 4 -38.90 -20.21 6.08
C LYS A 4 -37.66 -19.98 6.95
N ILE A 5 -36.92 -21.05 7.24
CA ILE A 5 -35.60 -20.96 7.87
C ILE A 5 -34.65 -20.44 6.79
N VAL A 6 -34.19 -19.20 6.93
CA VAL A 6 -33.11 -18.66 6.09
C VAL A 6 -31.83 -19.39 6.48
N ALA A 7 -31.29 -20.20 5.56
CA ALA A 7 -30.05 -20.92 5.78
C ALA A 7 -28.92 -19.93 6.11
N LYS A 8 -28.32 -20.06 7.31
CA LYS A 8 -27.10 -19.33 7.67
C LYS A 8 -25.99 -19.75 6.69
N LYS A 9 -25.57 -18.83 5.83
CA LYS A 9 -24.45 -19.04 4.89
C LYS A 9 -23.20 -19.39 5.70
N LYS A 10 -22.66 -20.60 5.53
CA LYS A 10 -21.43 -21.06 6.20
C LYS A 10 -20.31 -20.11 5.79
N VAL A 11 -19.73 -19.37 6.74
CA VAL A 11 -18.59 -18.49 6.45
C VAL A 11 -17.46 -19.39 5.96
N PRO A 12 -16.93 -19.21 4.74
CA PRO A 12 -15.85 -20.05 4.26
C PRO A 12 -14.65 -19.88 5.18
N ALA A 13 -14.06 -21.01 5.62
CA ALA A 13 -12.86 -20.99 6.44
C ALA A 13 -11.75 -20.26 5.65
N ILE A 14 -11.18 -19.21 6.25
CA ILE A 14 -10.11 -18.42 5.62
C ILE A 14 -8.87 -19.31 5.51
N PRO A 15 -8.18 -19.35 4.36
CA PRO A 15 -6.98 -20.15 4.22
C PRO A 15 -5.88 -19.69 5.20
N ARG A 16 -5.05 -20.64 5.66
CA ARG A 16 -3.99 -20.36 6.64
C ARG A 16 -2.97 -19.33 6.14
N SER A 17 -2.71 -19.32 4.83
CA SER A 17 -1.82 -18.38 4.16
C SER A 17 -2.58 -17.59 3.09
N MET A 18 -2.04 -16.43 2.74
CA MET A 18 -2.60 -15.61 1.66
C MET A 18 -2.46 -16.35 0.32
N PRO A 19 -3.53 -16.45 -0.48
CA PRO A 19 -3.49 -17.04 -1.82
C PRO A 19 -2.46 -16.36 -2.73
N THR A 20 -1.96 -17.11 -3.71
CA THR A 20 -1.02 -16.61 -4.72
C THR A 20 -1.61 -15.46 -5.54
N GLU A 21 -2.89 -15.54 -5.86
CA GLU A 21 -3.68 -14.53 -6.59
C GLU A 21 -3.83 -13.25 -5.76
N GLY A 22 -3.58 -13.31 -4.45
CA GLY A 22 -3.53 -12.17 -3.54
C GLY A 22 -2.33 -11.25 -3.76
N ARG A 23 -1.28 -11.75 -4.43
CA ARG A 23 -0.06 -11.00 -4.74
C ARG A 23 -0.07 -10.55 -6.19
N ASP A 24 -0.04 -9.24 -6.41
CA ASP A 24 0.09 -8.69 -7.75
C ASP A 24 1.56 -8.83 -8.23
N PRO A 25 1.81 -9.46 -9.40
CA PRO A 25 3.14 -9.54 -10.01
C PRO A 25 3.78 -8.17 -10.29
N LYS A 26 2.98 -7.12 -10.50
CA LYS A 26 3.42 -5.74 -10.69
C LYS A 26 3.66 -5.01 -9.36
N GLY A 27 3.45 -5.68 -8.23
CA GLY A 27 3.64 -5.18 -6.88
C GLY A 27 2.33 -4.85 -6.15
N GLY A 28 2.38 -4.88 -4.81
CA GLY A 28 1.21 -4.61 -3.95
C GLY A 28 0.26 -5.81 -3.79
N LEU A 29 -0.92 -5.56 -3.25
CA LEU A 29 -1.96 -6.57 -3.04
C LEU A 29 -3.09 -6.40 -4.07
N THR A 30 -3.56 -7.51 -4.62
CA THR A 30 -4.80 -7.54 -5.41
C THR A 30 -6.01 -7.37 -4.49
N ASP A 31 -7.21 -7.29 -5.08
CA ASP A 31 -8.46 -7.22 -4.32
C ASP A 31 -8.67 -8.47 -3.47
N VAL A 32 -8.31 -9.64 -4.01
CA VAL A 32 -8.30 -10.91 -3.28
C VAL A 32 -7.35 -10.86 -2.08
N GLY A 33 -6.15 -10.27 -2.26
CA GLY A 33 -5.18 -10.14 -1.18
C GLY A 33 -5.67 -9.20 -0.07
N ARG A 34 -6.29 -8.08 -0.43
CA ARG A 34 -6.87 -7.15 0.57
C ARG A 34 -8.07 -7.77 1.28
N GLU A 35 -8.90 -8.51 0.56
CA GLU A 35 -10.02 -9.28 1.12
C GLU A 35 -9.53 -10.32 2.13
N TYR A 36 -8.45 -11.04 1.80
CA TYR A 36 -7.84 -12.00 2.70
C TYR A 36 -7.46 -11.36 4.04
N TYR A 37 -6.77 -10.21 4.04
CA TYR A 37 -6.41 -9.51 5.27
C TYR A 37 -7.62 -8.87 5.98
N ARG A 38 -8.66 -8.48 5.24
CA ARG A 38 -9.93 -8.01 5.82
C ARG A 38 -10.60 -9.12 6.62
N LEU A 39 -10.70 -10.31 6.05
CA LEU A 39 -11.32 -11.45 6.70
C LEU A 39 -10.45 -11.98 7.86
N ARG A 40 -9.13 -12.04 7.67
CA ARG A 40 -8.19 -12.62 8.65
C ARG A 40 -7.96 -11.72 9.86
N ASP A 41 -7.72 -10.43 9.63
CA ASP A 41 -7.25 -9.49 10.67
C ASP A 41 -8.25 -8.37 10.96
N GLY A 42 -9.39 -8.31 10.24
CA GLY A 42 -10.28 -7.15 10.27
C GLY A 42 -9.69 -5.91 9.59
N ALA A 43 -8.61 -6.06 8.82
CA ALA A 43 -7.89 -4.93 8.24
C ALA A 43 -8.65 -4.30 7.06
N ASN A 44 -8.84 -2.97 7.08
CA ASN A 44 -9.39 -2.23 5.94
C ASN A 44 -8.26 -1.66 5.06
N LEU A 45 -7.54 -2.55 4.38
CA LEU A 45 -6.41 -2.16 3.53
C LEU A 45 -6.90 -1.42 2.28
N LYS A 46 -6.43 -0.19 2.11
CA LYS A 46 -6.66 0.60 0.89
C LYS A 46 -5.59 0.27 -0.18
N PRO A 47 -5.92 0.35 -1.48
CA PRO A 47 -4.92 0.24 -2.55
C PRO A 47 -3.88 1.36 -2.46
N GLY A 48 -2.70 1.17 -3.07
CA GLY A 48 -1.64 2.19 -3.10
C GLY A 48 -2.15 3.53 -3.62
N ALA A 49 -1.66 4.63 -3.05
CA ALA A 49 -2.05 5.98 -3.44
C ALA A 49 -1.39 6.38 -4.77
N LYS A 50 -1.92 5.85 -5.88
CA LYS A 50 -1.43 6.11 -7.24
C LYS A 50 -1.77 7.52 -7.71
N GLY A 51 -0.99 8.00 -8.69
CA GLY A 51 -1.15 9.31 -9.31
C GLY A 51 -0.54 10.46 -8.50
N PRO A 52 -0.87 11.72 -8.87
CA PRO A 52 -0.42 12.89 -8.14
C PRO A 52 -0.93 12.87 -6.69
N ALA A 53 -0.05 13.21 -5.75
CA ALA A 53 -0.38 13.40 -4.34
C ALA A 53 -0.95 14.81 -4.12
N ASP A 54 -2.09 15.08 -4.77
CA ASP A 54 -2.79 16.37 -4.80
C ASP A 54 -3.63 16.65 -3.54
N THR A 55 -4.09 15.61 -2.86
CA THR A 55 -4.85 15.76 -1.60
C THR A 55 -3.98 15.54 -0.36
N PRO A 56 -4.31 16.17 0.79
CA PRO A 56 -3.60 15.93 2.05
C PRO A 56 -3.57 14.44 2.45
N GLU A 57 -4.65 13.69 2.16
CA GLU A 57 -4.69 12.26 2.41
C GLU A 57 -3.70 11.50 1.53
N LYS A 58 -3.64 11.78 0.22
CA LYS A 58 -2.67 11.13 -0.67
C LYS A 58 -1.23 11.49 -0.30
N MET A 59 -0.94 12.74 0.02
CA MET A 59 0.38 13.17 0.51
C MET A 59 0.79 12.36 1.74
N ARG A 60 -0.09 12.26 2.75
CA ARG A 60 0.17 11.51 3.97
C ARG A 60 0.41 10.02 3.68
N ARG A 61 -0.46 9.40 2.89
CA ARG A 61 -0.41 7.96 2.61
C ARG A 61 0.82 7.59 1.78
N LYS A 62 1.03 8.27 0.65
CA LYS A 62 2.15 8.02 -0.26
C LYS A 62 3.47 8.35 0.45
N GLY A 63 3.56 9.51 1.10
CA GLY A 63 4.76 9.93 1.82
C GLY A 63 5.18 8.97 2.93
N SER A 64 4.23 8.54 3.76
CA SER A 64 4.50 7.56 4.83
C SER A 64 4.99 6.22 4.29
N PHE A 65 4.36 5.72 3.21
CA PHE A 65 4.78 4.48 2.58
C PHE A 65 6.22 4.56 2.05
N LEU A 66 6.54 5.61 1.28
CA LEU A 66 7.88 5.74 0.68
C LEU A 66 8.97 5.87 1.72
N VAL A 67 8.75 6.66 2.78
CA VAL A 67 9.71 6.79 3.88
C VAL A 67 9.93 5.45 4.57
N ARG A 68 8.85 4.71 4.88
CA ARG A 68 8.98 3.43 5.57
C ARG A 68 9.69 2.38 4.73
N MET A 69 9.40 2.32 3.43
CA MET A 69 9.92 1.26 2.58
C MET A 69 11.34 1.51 2.08
N PHE A 70 11.71 2.78 1.86
CA PHE A 70 12.93 3.10 1.12
C PHE A 70 13.95 3.95 1.89
N THR A 71 13.70 4.32 3.15
CA THR A 71 14.74 4.99 3.97
C THR A 71 15.88 4.04 4.33
N ASN A 72 15.55 2.79 4.66
CA ASN A 72 16.53 1.74 4.94
C ASN A 72 16.09 0.44 4.22
N PRO A 73 16.19 0.41 2.89
CA PRO A 73 15.71 -0.72 2.09
C PRO A 73 16.47 -1.99 2.45
N GLN A 74 15.74 -3.06 2.70
CA GLN A 74 16.31 -4.37 3.02
C GLN A 74 16.66 -5.10 1.72
N GLY A 75 17.92 -4.97 1.28
CA GLY A 75 18.47 -5.63 0.10
C GLY A 75 18.35 -4.84 -1.20
N PRO A 76 18.79 -5.43 -2.33
CA PRO A 76 18.90 -4.74 -3.60
C PRO A 76 17.53 -4.50 -4.26
N MET A 77 17.47 -3.52 -5.16
CA MET A 77 16.27 -3.24 -5.96
C MET A 77 16.12 -4.17 -7.16
N VAL A 78 17.20 -4.80 -7.60
CA VAL A 78 17.22 -5.78 -8.70
C VAL A 78 17.89 -7.07 -8.23
N LYS A 79 17.32 -8.22 -8.61
CA LYS A 79 17.90 -9.55 -8.40
C LYS A 79 17.71 -10.38 -9.66
N ASN A 80 18.78 -11.00 -10.17
CA ASN A 80 18.77 -11.80 -11.39
C ASN A 80 18.16 -11.04 -12.60
N GLY A 81 18.53 -9.76 -12.75
CA GLY A 81 18.01 -8.89 -13.81
C GLY A 81 16.54 -8.47 -13.67
N LYS A 82 15.85 -8.86 -12.59
CA LYS A 82 14.44 -8.56 -12.36
C LYS A 82 14.27 -7.64 -11.14
N PRO A 83 13.31 -6.70 -11.16
CA PRO A 83 12.97 -5.91 -9.99
C PRO A 83 12.57 -6.80 -8.81
N THR A 84 13.06 -6.46 -7.61
CA THR A 84 12.66 -7.18 -6.39
C THR A 84 11.25 -6.80 -5.97
N ARG A 85 10.69 -7.57 -5.02
CA ARG A 85 9.35 -7.29 -4.52
C ARG A 85 9.23 -5.93 -3.81
N LEU A 86 10.35 -5.46 -3.23
CA LEU A 86 10.50 -4.13 -2.66
C LEU A 86 10.46 -3.06 -3.76
N ALA A 87 11.21 -3.22 -4.83
CA ALA A 87 11.17 -2.28 -5.97
C ALA A 87 9.78 -2.23 -6.63
N LEU A 88 9.14 -3.38 -6.86
CA LEU A 88 7.77 -3.45 -7.39
C LEU A 88 6.74 -2.79 -6.46
N SER A 89 7.02 -2.70 -5.16
CA SER A 89 6.13 -2.01 -4.23
C SER A 89 6.04 -0.50 -4.50
N ALA A 90 7.07 0.12 -5.10
CA ALA A 90 7.00 1.52 -5.56
C ALA A 90 5.94 1.69 -6.66
N ASN A 91 5.95 0.81 -7.66
CA ASN A 91 4.99 0.82 -8.76
C ASN A 91 3.53 0.63 -8.30
N ALA A 92 3.31 -0.21 -7.29
CA ALA A 92 1.99 -0.36 -6.67
C ALA A 92 1.43 0.95 -6.10
N TRP A 93 2.31 1.89 -5.77
CA TRP A 93 2.01 3.23 -5.26
C TRP A 93 2.15 4.32 -6.33
N GLY A 94 2.33 3.96 -7.60
CA GLY A 94 2.43 4.92 -8.70
C GLY A 94 3.73 5.74 -8.66
N GLU A 95 4.81 5.14 -8.19
CA GLU A 95 6.18 5.63 -8.32
C GLU A 95 6.93 4.77 -9.35
N PRO A 96 8.01 5.29 -9.96
CA PRO A 96 8.88 4.47 -10.80
C PRO A 96 9.47 3.30 -10.00
N ILE A 97 9.72 2.18 -10.70
CA ILE A 97 10.41 1.02 -10.10
C ILE A 97 11.89 1.40 -9.94
N PRO A 98 12.41 1.54 -8.71
CA PRO A 98 13.81 1.83 -8.53
C PRO A 98 14.65 0.63 -8.99
N LYS A 99 15.79 0.89 -9.61
CA LYS A 99 16.78 -0.09 -10.06
C LYS A 99 18.03 -0.08 -9.19
N THR A 100 18.30 1.04 -8.53
CA THR A 100 19.46 1.24 -7.65
C THR A 100 19.01 1.59 -6.23
N LEU A 101 19.92 1.47 -5.25
CA LEU A 101 19.68 1.95 -3.90
C LEU A 101 19.53 3.48 -3.85
N GLU A 102 20.24 4.20 -4.73
CA GLU A 102 20.12 5.65 -4.86
C GLU A 102 18.72 6.07 -5.29
N GLU A 103 18.15 5.41 -6.31
CA GLU A 103 16.77 5.65 -6.73
C GLU A 103 15.77 5.34 -5.59
N ALA A 104 16.03 4.30 -4.79
CA ALA A 104 15.22 4.03 -3.60
C ALA A 104 15.33 5.17 -2.57
N TYR A 105 16.52 5.68 -2.28
CA TYR A 105 16.69 6.81 -1.37
C TYR A 105 16.04 8.09 -1.91
N ALA A 106 16.02 8.30 -3.22
CA ALA A 106 15.29 9.39 -3.86
C ALA A 106 13.77 9.27 -3.61
N LEU A 107 13.20 8.07 -3.69
CA LEU A 107 11.79 7.83 -3.32
C LEU A 107 11.53 8.16 -1.84
N ALA A 108 12.43 7.79 -0.93
CA ALA A 108 12.29 8.16 0.48
C ALA A 108 12.35 9.67 0.69
N ALA A 109 13.21 10.37 -0.05
CA ALA A 109 13.30 11.83 -0.04
C ALA A 109 12.01 12.49 -0.55
N GLU A 110 11.42 11.98 -1.63
CA GLU A 110 10.11 12.43 -2.11
C GLU A 110 9.04 12.19 -1.05
N GLY A 111 9.08 11.03 -0.38
CA GLY A 111 8.17 10.74 0.72
C GLY A 111 8.24 11.76 1.85
N ARG A 112 9.46 12.19 2.25
CA ARG A 112 9.65 13.25 3.24
C ARG A 112 9.09 14.60 2.78
N LYS A 113 9.28 14.95 1.49
CA LYS A 113 8.69 16.18 0.92
C LYS A 113 7.16 16.16 0.98
N LEU A 114 6.53 15.04 0.62
CA LEU A 114 5.08 14.86 0.70
C LEU A 114 4.56 15.00 2.14
N LEU A 115 5.25 14.42 3.12
CA LEU A 115 4.90 14.55 4.53
C LEU A 115 5.07 16.00 5.04
N GLY A 116 6.09 16.72 4.56
CA GLY A 116 6.25 18.15 4.81
C GLY A 116 5.06 18.97 4.31
N LYS A 117 4.67 18.77 3.04
CA LYS A 117 3.48 19.43 2.44
C LYS A 117 2.20 19.09 3.21
N TYR A 118 2.01 17.83 3.58
CA TYR A 118 0.89 17.39 4.42
C TYR A 118 0.86 18.12 5.77
N GLY A 119 2.02 18.23 6.43
CA GLY A 119 2.16 18.94 7.70
C GLY A 119 1.71 20.40 7.62
N VAL A 120 2.12 21.10 6.55
CA VAL A 120 1.69 22.48 6.27
C VAL A 120 0.18 22.55 6.01
N SER A 121 -0.36 21.67 5.15
CA SER A 121 -1.79 21.65 4.85
C SER A 121 -2.65 21.39 6.08
N ARG A 122 -2.20 20.50 6.98
CA ARG A 122 -2.90 20.18 8.23
C ARG A 122 -2.88 21.35 9.21
N LYS A 123 -1.77 22.07 9.32
CA LYS A 123 -1.68 23.30 10.14
C LYS A 123 -2.65 24.35 9.61
N LYS A 124 -2.69 24.55 8.28
CA LYS A 124 -3.60 25.50 7.63
C LYS A 124 -5.08 25.14 7.80
N SER A 125 -5.46 23.86 7.82
CA SER A 125 -6.85 23.47 8.12
C SER A 125 -7.20 23.73 9.58
N LYS A 126 -6.28 23.43 10.52
CA LYS A 126 -6.49 23.66 11.95
C LYS A 126 -6.61 25.15 12.31
N ALA A 127 -5.91 26.03 11.61
CA ALA A 127 -6.00 27.48 11.85
C ALA A 127 -7.27 28.13 11.27
N ARG A 128 -8.05 27.41 10.46
CA ARG A 128 -9.24 27.92 9.76
C ARG A 128 -10.57 27.41 10.31
N GLY A 129 -10.54 26.45 11.23
CA GLY A 129 -11.71 25.90 11.91
C GLY A 129 -11.61 26.16 13.40
#